data_AF-A0A7Y5EYH8-F1
#
_entry.id   AF-A0A7Y5EYH8-F1
#
_cell.length_a   1.000
_cell.length_b   1.000
_cell.length_c   1.000
_cell.angle_alpha   90.00
_cell.angle_beta   90.00
_cell.angle_gamma   90.00
#
_symmetry.space_group_name_H-M   'P 1'
#
loop_
_entity.id
_entity.type
_entity.pdbx_description
1 polymer ?
#
loop_
_entity_poly.entity_id
_entity_poly.type
_entity_poly.pdbx_seq_one_letter_code
_entity_poly.pdbx_strand_id
1 'polypeptide(L)'
;MKYLTSSTLIRFLAVWTAVAALLMFVVAAVGMPPNARAVIFMATGLAVIWIGVGGVGMWKARERVRSFVQRIPLPEPVKFVMFCTLLALAEEAVTVSMTNLAPVFGVPLGAAYITASANYLDVVLFHSVVVFVPMFIAWGWMLTRWAISPNVAFLIFGFTGYLLEGAFAGSLNLLQLGFWMFVYGLMVYLPVYCFPVREGVKPPKAGHYLLALILPILCAIPVGAIMSTLHPIPFHFPPIMPDS
;
A
#
# COMPACT_ATOMS: atom_id res chain seq x y z
N MET A 1 -29.05 11.27 -4.64
CA MET A 1 -27.57 11.10 -4.57
C MET A 1 -27.07 10.21 -5.73
N LYS A 2 -26.93 10.76 -6.94
CA LYS A 2 -26.58 10.00 -8.16
C LYS A 2 -25.07 10.06 -8.54
N TYR A 3 -24.19 10.54 -7.65
CA TYR A 3 -22.87 11.08 -8.06
C TYR A 3 -21.62 10.47 -7.42
N LEU A 4 -21.71 9.59 -6.42
CA LEU A 4 -20.51 8.89 -5.91
C LEU A 4 -20.32 7.55 -6.62
N THR A 5 -19.48 7.55 -7.66
CA THR A 5 -18.92 6.32 -8.23
C THR A 5 -17.57 6.03 -7.58
N SER A 6 -17.10 4.78 -7.60
CA SER A 6 -15.76 4.42 -7.14
C SER A 6 -14.67 5.20 -7.88
N SER A 7 -14.85 5.43 -9.19
CA SER A 7 -13.95 6.27 -10.00
C SER A 7 -13.91 7.72 -9.54
N THR A 8 -15.06 8.32 -9.21
CA THR A 8 -15.14 9.69 -8.69
C THR A 8 -14.40 9.80 -7.37
N LEU A 9 -14.58 8.82 -6.47
CA LEU A 9 -13.90 8.78 -5.19
C LEU A 9 -12.38 8.65 -5.34
N ILE A 10 -11.89 7.78 -6.22
CA ILE A 10 -10.45 7.64 -6.50
C ILE A 10 -9.86 8.95 -7.02
N ARG A 11 -10.56 9.66 -7.91
CA ARG A 11 -10.11 10.97 -8.41
C ARG A 11 -10.06 12.02 -7.29
N PHE A 12 -11.07 12.05 -6.43
CA PHE A 12 -11.07 12.92 -5.26
C PHE A 12 -9.88 12.63 -4.36
N LEU A 13 -9.63 11.35 -4.05
CA LEU A 13 -8.48 10.92 -3.25
C LEU A 13 -7.16 11.30 -3.93
N ALA A 14 -7.06 11.23 -5.25
CA ALA A 14 -5.84 11.63 -5.97
C ALA A 14 -5.55 13.13 -5.81
N VAL A 15 -6.57 13.96 -5.97
CA VAL A 15 -6.46 15.41 -5.74
C VAL A 15 -6.13 15.70 -4.29
N TRP A 16 -6.79 15.02 -3.35
CA TRP A 16 -6.51 15.13 -1.92
C TRP A 16 -5.07 14.78 -1.59
N THR A 17 -4.56 13.64 -2.08
CA THR A 17 -3.16 13.22 -1.89
C THR A 17 -2.19 14.27 -2.44
N ALA A 18 -2.44 14.81 -3.63
CA ALA A 18 -1.56 15.81 -4.23
C ALA A 18 -1.53 17.11 -3.42
N VAL A 19 -2.70 17.62 -3.00
CA VAL A 19 -2.80 18.85 -2.19
C VAL A 19 -2.19 18.64 -0.80
N ALA A 20 -2.50 17.53 -0.14
CA ALA A 20 -1.99 17.23 1.20
C ALA A 20 -0.47 17.01 1.18
N ALA A 21 0.06 16.26 0.21
CA ALA A 21 1.50 16.05 0.06
C ALA A 21 2.24 17.37 -0.22
N LEU A 22 1.70 18.22 -1.11
CA LEU A 22 2.29 19.54 -1.38
C LEU A 22 2.28 20.44 -0.13
N LEU A 23 1.16 20.49 0.59
CA LEU A 23 1.04 21.26 1.83
C LEU A 23 2.07 20.79 2.86
N MET A 24 2.13 19.48 3.12
CA MET A 24 3.07 18.90 4.08
C MET A 24 4.52 19.16 3.66
N PHE A 25 4.83 19.03 2.36
CA PHE A 25 6.17 19.34 1.84
C PHE A 25 6.58 20.79 2.10
N VAL A 26 5.68 21.75 1.82
CA VAL A 26 5.96 23.18 2.06
C VAL A 26 6.14 23.47 3.55
N VAL A 27 5.26 22.94 4.41
CA VAL A 27 5.39 23.10 5.87
C VAL A 27 6.73 22.52 6.36
N ALA A 28 7.08 21.32 5.88
CA ALA A 28 8.34 20.66 6.21
C ALA A 28 9.56 21.47 5.78
N ALA A 29 9.53 22.02 4.56
CA ALA A 29 10.64 22.80 4.02
C ALA A 29 10.87 24.12 4.79
N VAL A 30 9.83 24.73 5.34
CA VAL A 30 9.91 26.07 5.94
C VAL A 30 10.22 26.03 7.43
N GLY A 31 9.76 25.03 8.18
CA GLY A 31 9.80 25.15 9.64
C GLY A 31 9.77 23.86 10.46
N MET A 32 9.89 22.68 9.84
CA MET A 32 9.94 21.44 10.63
C MET A 32 11.37 21.12 11.10
N PRO A 33 11.51 20.50 12.29
CA PRO A 33 12.76 19.92 12.75
C PRO A 33 13.38 18.95 11.72
N PRO A 34 14.72 18.81 11.67
CA PRO A 34 15.42 18.05 10.64
C PRO A 34 14.89 16.63 10.39
N ASN A 35 14.67 15.83 11.43
CA ASN A 35 14.23 14.45 11.25
C ASN A 35 12.78 14.39 10.76
N ALA A 36 11.90 15.18 11.37
CA ALA A 36 10.50 15.26 10.94
C ALA A 36 10.38 15.75 9.48
N ARG A 37 11.19 16.74 9.08
CA ARG A 37 11.28 17.22 7.70
C ARG A 37 11.75 16.10 6.75
N ALA A 38 12.79 15.36 7.13
CA ALA A 38 13.31 14.26 6.32
C ALA A 38 12.25 13.16 6.10
N VAL A 39 11.47 12.80 7.12
CA VAL A 39 10.34 11.85 6.98
C VAL A 39 9.33 12.36 5.94
N ILE A 40 8.97 13.64 5.97
CA ILE A 40 8.03 14.21 4.98
C ILE A 40 8.64 14.19 3.57
N PHE A 41 9.93 14.46 3.41
CA PHE A 41 10.59 14.38 2.11
C PHE A 41 10.64 12.94 1.58
N MET A 42 10.91 11.95 2.44
CA MET A 42 10.84 10.53 2.09
C MET A 42 9.43 10.13 1.65
N ALA A 43 8.41 10.49 2.44
CA ALA A 43 7.01 10.19 2.11
C ALA A 43 6.57 10.89 0.80
N THR A 44 7.06 12.10 0.55
CA THR A 44 6.84 12.82 -0.72
C THR A 44 7.50 12.09 -1.88
N GLY A 45 8.72 11.59 -1.70
CA GLY A 45 9.42 10.77 -2.68
C GLY A 45 8.64 9.49 -3.02
N LEU A 46 8.11 8.80 -2.00
CA LEU A 46 7.23 7.64 -2.19
C LEU A 46 5.96 8.03 -2.95
N ALA A 47 5.32 9.16 -2.61
CA ALA A 47 4.15 9.65 -3.33
C ALA A 47 4.46 9.94 -4.81
N VAL A 48 5.60 10.56 -5.12
CA VAL A 48 5.96 10.87 -6.51
C VAL A 48 6.28 9.60 -7.29
N ILE A 49 7.11 8.71 -6.74
CA ILE A 49 7.62 7.53 -7.45
C ILE A 49 6.57 6.44 -7.52
N TRP A 50 6.03 5.99 -6.39
CA TRP A 50 5.07 4.88 -6.35
C TRP A 50 3.69 5.31 -6.81
N ILE A 51 3.13 6.37 -6.20
CA ILE A 51 1.75 6.80 -6.51
C ILE A 51 1.69 7.50 -7.86
N GLY A 52 2.55 8.49 -8.09
CA GLY A 52 2.60 9.27 -9.31
C GLY A 52 3.06 8.44 -10.50
N VAL A 53 4.35 8.11 -10.57
CA VAL A 53 4.94 7.39 -11.71
C VAL A 53 4.40 5.97 -11.80
N GLY A 54 4.42 5.20 -10.71
CA GLY A 54 3.93 3.83 -10.65
C GLY A 54 2.43 3.75 -10.96
N GLY A 55 1.59 4.50 -10.26
CA GLY A 55 0.14 4.50 -10.48
C GLY A 55 -0.27 4.94 -11.89
N VAL A 56 0.31 6.01 -12.43
CA VAL A 56 0.06 6.43 -13.82
C VAL A 56 0.57 5.40 -14.81
N GLY A 57 1.74 4.80 -14.57
CA GLY A 57 2.31 3.74 -15.38
C GLY A 57 1.40 2.51 -15.44
N MET A 58 0.94 2.03 -14.28
CA MET A 58 -0.02 0.93 -14.17
C MET A 58 -1.31 1.24 -14.93
N TRP A 59 -1.86 2.45 -14.77
CA TRP A 59 -3.08 2.84 -15.47
C TRP A 59 -2.88 2.85 -16.99
N LYS A 60 -1.80 3.45 -17.51
CA LYS A 60 -1.53 3.51 -18.96
C LYS A 60 -1.22 2.14 -19.56
N ALA A 61 -0.52 1.27 -18.83
CA ALA A 61 -0.09 -0.03 -19.31
C ALA A 61 -1.09 -1.16 -19.04
N ARG A 62 -2.21 -0.91 -18.33
CA ARG A 62 -3.11 -1.94 -17.80
C ARG A 62 -3.59 -2.98 -18.82
N GLU A 63 -3.90 -2.58 -20.05
CA GLU A 63 -4.35 -3.51 -21.09
C GLU A 63 -3.24 -4.43 -21.57
N ARG A 64 -2.03 -3.87 -21.77
CA ARG A 64 -0.86 -4.65 -22.18
C ARG A 64 -0.51 -5.66 -21.09
N VAL A 65 -0.46 -5.20 -19.84
CA VAL A 65 -0.20 -6.06 -18.69
C VAL A 65 -1.27 -7.14 -18.54
N ARG A 66 -2.55 -6.79 -18.64
CA ARG A 66 -3.66 -7.76 -18.61
C ARG A 66 -3.51 -8.83 -19.68
N SER A 67 -3.25 -8.42 -20.92
CA SER A 67 -3.08 -9.36 -22.03
C SER A 67 -1.89 -10.31 -21.82
N PHE A 68 -0.82 -9.83 -21.19
CA PHE A 68 0.34 -10.63 -20.85
C PHE A 68 0.03 -11.61 -19.71
N VAL A 69 -0.50 -11.12 -18.58
CA VAL A 69 -0.81 -11.93 -17.39
C VAL A 69 -1.83 -13.02 -17.71
N GLN A 70 -2.81 -12.73 -18.56
CA GLN A 70 -3.83 -13.71 -18.96
C GLN A 70 -3.27 -14.87 -19.81
N ARG A 71 -2.11 -14.70 -20.46
CA ARG A 71 -1.45 -15.78 -21.23
C ARG A 71 -0.66 -16.75 -20.36
N ILE A 72 -0.41 -16.40 -19.09
CA ILE A 72 0.36 -17.25 -18.18
C ILE A 72 -0.51 -18.46 -17.77
N PRO A 73 -0.03 -19.72 -17.96
CA PRO A 73 -0.80 -20.94 -17.69
C PRO A 73 -0.79 -21.31 -16.21
N LEU A 74 -1.15 -20.36 -15.34
CA LEU A 74 -1.29 -20.57 -13.90
C LEU A 74 -2.74 -20.30 -13.46
N PRO A 75 -3.21 -20.93 -12.38
CA PRO A 75 -4.52 -20.62 -11.81
C PRO A 75 -4.67 -19.14 -11.45
N GLU A 76 -5.83 -18.56 -11.73
CA GLU A 76 -6.07 -17.12 -11.54
C GLU A 76 -5.77 -16.58 -10.13
N PRO A 77 -6.16 -17.27 -9.03
CA PRO A 77 -5.81 -16.81 -7.69
C PRO A 77 -4.29 -16.80 -7.45
N VAL A 78 -3.56 -17.75 -8.04
CA VAL A 78 -2.10 -17.83 -7.93
C VAL A 78 -1.46 -16.66 -8.66
N LYS A 79 -1.90 -16.37 -9.90
CA LYS A 79 -1.45 -15.19 -10.67
C LYS A 79 -1.72 -13.90 -9.91
N PHE A 80 -2.90 -13.77 -9.32
CA PHE A 80 -3.26 -12.62 -8.50
C PHE A 80 -2.30 -12.45 -7.32
N VAL A 81 -2.09 -13.48 -6.51
CA VAL A 81 -1.20 -13.43 -5.33
C VAL A 81 0.22 -13.09 -5.74
N MET A 82 0.77 -13.80 -6.74
CA MET A 82 2.14 -13.55 -7.22
C MET A 82 2.29 -12.11 -7.73
N PHE A 83 1.29 -11.59 -8.43
CA PHE A 83 1.36 -10.24 -8.99
C PHE A 83 1.23 -9.17 -7.90
N CYS A 84 0.31 -9.33 -6.94
CA CYS A 84 0.22 -8.46 -5.76
C CYS A 84 1.54 -8.46 -4.99
N THR A 85 2.13 -9.64 -4.75
CA THR A 85 3.42 -9.75 -4.05
C THR A 85 4.54 -9.05 -4.82
N LEU A 86 4.60 -9.18 -6.15
CA LEU A 86 5.58 -8.45 -6.97
C LEU A 86 5.41 -6.93 -6.83
N LEU A 87 4.18 -6.43 -6.82
CA LEU A 87 3.92 -5.01 -6.63
C LEU A 87 4.26 -4.54 -5.21
N ALA A 88 3.98 -5.34 -4.19
CA ALA A 88 4.37 -5.03 -2.82
C ALA A 88 5.90 -5.00 -2.64
N LEU A 89 6.62 -5.96 -3.24
CA LEU A 89 8.09 -5.95 -3.28
C LEU A 89 8.63 -4.68 -3.97
N ALA A 90 8.02 -4.28 -5.09
CA ALA A 90 8.42 -3.06 -5.81
C ALA A 90 8.16 -1.78 -5.00
N GLU A 91 7.03 -1.71 -4.30
CA GLU A 91 6.72 -0.59 -3.40
C GLU A 91 7.73 -0.50 -2.26
N GLU A 92 8.02 -1.62 -1.60
CA GLU A 92 9.02 -1.66 -0.53
C GLU A 92 10.43 -1.32 -1.00
N ALA A 93 10.77 -1.66 -2.24
CA ALA A 93 12.04 -1.23 -2.82
C ALA A 93 12.12 0.30 -2.90
N VAL A 94 11.01 0.98 -3.22
CA VAL A 94 10.92 2.45 -3.19
C VAL A 94 11.02 2.96 -1.76
N THR A 95 10.24 2.39 -0.83
CA THR A 95 10.15 2.84 0.57
C THR A 95 11.48 2.67 1.32
N VAL A 96 12.15 1.53 1.15
CA VAL A 96 13.49 1.27 1.68
C VAL A 96 14.51 2.21 1.02
N SER A 97 14.41 2.46 -0.28
CA SER A 97 15.30 3.42 -0.95
C SER A 97 15.11 4.83 -0.39
N MET A 98 13.88 5.28 -0.18
CA MET A 98 13.61 6.59 0.43
C MET A 98 14.20 6.69 1.84
N THR A 99 14.08 5.62 2.64
CA THR A 99 14.70 5.56 3.99
C THR A 99 16.23 5.61 3.91
N ASN A 100 16.85 4.90 2.95
CA ASN A 100 18.30 4.95 2.73
C ASN A 100 18.79 6.32 2.24
N LEU A 101 17.90 7.13 1.66
CA LEU A 101 18.20 8.51 1.24
C LEU A 101 18.12 9.53 2.39
N ALA A 102 17.98 9.12 3.66
CA ALA A 102 18.04 10.03 4.81
C ALA A 102 19.21 11.04 4.76
N PRO A 103 20.45 10.63 4.39
CA PRO A 103 21.57 11.57 4.26
C PRO A 103 21.37 12.64 3.18
N VAL A 104 20.64 12.32 2.09
CA VAL A 104 20.29 13.28 1.04
C VAL A 104 19.29 14.32 1.55
N PHE A 105 18.47 13.95 2.55
CA PHE A 105 17.53 14.85 3.22
C PHE A 105 18.15 15.58 4.43
N GLY A 106 19.47 15.45 4.63
CA GLY A 106 20.23 16.23 5.61
C GLY A 106 20.26 15.65 7.02
N VAL A 107 19.91 14.37 7.19
CA VAL A 107 19.97 13.69 8.49
C VAL A 107 20.71 12.34 8.38
N PRO A 108 21.37 11.85 9.45
CA PRO A 108 22.01 10.53 9.42
C PRO A 108 21.01 9.40 9.12
N LEU A 109 21.51 8.30 8.53
CA LEU A 109 20.70 7.09 8.35
C LEU A 109 20.17 6.60 9.71
N GLY A 110 18.87 6.34 9.77
CA GLY A 110 18.18 5.90 10.99
C GLY A 110 17.72 7.02 11.92
N ALA A 111 18.08 8.27 11.66
CA ALA A 111 17.50 9.42 12.37
C ALA A 111 16.08 9.76 11.88
N ALA A 112 15.79 9.43 10.62
CA ALA A 112 14.47 9.50 10.00
C ALA A 112 14.25 8.25 9.14
N TYR A 113 13.04 7.71 9.13
CA TYR A 113 12.70 6.50 8.41
C TYR A 113 11.19 6.43 8.13
N ILE A 114 10.82 5.77 7.04
CA ILE A 114 9.41 5.47 6.69
C ILE A 114 9.15 3.96 6.58
N THR A 115 10.13 3.14 6.96
CA THR A 115 10.01 1.69 7.09
C THR A 115 10.83 1.20 8.29
N ALA A 116 10.66 -0.06 8.66
CA ALA A 116 11.25 -0.64 9.86
C ALA A 116 12.78 -0.80 9.81
N SER A 117 13.36 -0.82 8.60
CA SER A 117 14.78 -1.14 8.37
C SER A 117 15.33 -0.53 7.09
N ALA A 118 16.64 -0.21 7.09
CA ALA A 118 17.35 0.18 5.86
C ALA A 118 17.67 -1.03 4.96
N ASN A 119 17.52 -2.26 5.47
CA ASN A 119 17.79 -3.48 4.72
C ASN A 119 16.51 -3.96 4.02
N TYR A 120 16.54 -4.01 2.69
CA TYR A 120 15.38 -4.43 1.90
C TYR A 120 14.89 -5.85 2.24
N LEU A 121 15.79 -6.81 2.41
CA LEU A 121 15.42 -8.19 2.71
C LEU A 121 14.77 -8.31 4.10
N ASP A 122 15.27 -7.54 5.05
CA ASP A 122 14.73 -7.51 6.40
C ASP A 122 13.28 -6.99 6.40
N VAL A 123 13.02 -5.88 5.69
CA VAL A 123 11.68 -5.33 5.55
C VAL A 123 10.71 -6.33 4.93
N VAL A 124 11.05 -6.89 3.76
CA VAL A 124 10.09 -7.74 3.01
C VAL A 124 9.87 -9.10 3.67
N LEU A 125 10.88 -9.65 4.36
CA LEU A 125 10.80 -10.97 4.98
C LEU A 125 10.23 -10.95 6.39
N PHE A 126 10.36 -9.85 7.14
CA PHE A 126 10.02 -9.82 8.56
C PHE A 126 9.02 -8.73 8.97
N HIS A 127 8.81 -7.69 8.15
CA HIS A 127 7.98 -6.55 8.55
C HIS A 127 6.73 -6.35 7.70
N SER A 128 6.81 -6.49 6.37
CA SER A 128 5.70 -6.08 5.50
C SER A 128 5.21 -7.15 4.53
N VAL A 129 5.97 -7.46 3.47
CA VAL A 129 5.50 -8.31 2.37
C VAL A 129 5.08 -9.69 2.85
N VAL A 130 5.83 -10.30 3.78
CA VAL A 130 5.46 -11.57 4.41
C VAL A 130 4.05 -11.53 5.04
N VAL A 131 3.67 -10.41 5.64
CA VAL A 131 2.37 -10.17 6.27
C VAL A 131 1.29 -9.86 5.23
N PHE A 132 1.65 -9.29 4.07
CA PHE A 132 0.72 -9.03 2.97
C PHE A 132 0.32 -10.29 2.19
N VAL A 133 1.20 -11.29 2.07
CA VAL A 133 0.91 -12.53 1.33
C VAL A 133 -0.41 -13.20 1.78
N PRO A 134 -0.67 -13.47 3.07
CA PRO A 134 -1.95 -14.05 3.49
C PRO A 134 -3.15 -13.13 3.18
N MET A 135 -2.97 -11.81 3.22
CA MET A 135 -4.00 -10.85 2.80
C MET A 135 -4.33 -11.02 1.30
N PHE A 136 -3.31 -11.17 0.46
CA PHE A 136 -3.48 -11.40 -0.97
C PHE A 136 -4.12 -12.76 -1.25
N ILE A 137 -3.81 -13.80 -0.47
CA ILE A 137 -4.46 -15.11 -0.59
C ILE A 137 -5.96 -14.99 -0.28
N ALA A 138 -6.32 -14.28 0.80
CA ALA A 138 -7.72 -14.01 1.12
C ALA A 138 -8.43 -13.29 -0.03
N TRP A 139 -7.82 -12.24 -0.59
CA TRP A 139 -8.36 -11.53 -1.76
C TRP A 139 -8.50 -12.43 -2.99
N GLY A 140 -7.48 -13.21 -3.33
CA GLY A 140 -7.53 -14.16 -4.44
C GLY A 140 -8.67 -15.17 -4.30
N TRP A 141 -8.92 -15.65 -3.07
CA TRP A 141 -10.08 -16.49 -2.77
C TRP A 141 -11.40 -15.74 -2.96
N MET A 142 -11.55 -14.52 -2.42
CA MET A 142 -12.77 -13.72 -2.56
C MET A 142 -13.12 -13.42 -4.03
N LEU A 143 -12.12 -13.11 -4.85
CA LEU A 143 -12.28 -12.86 -6.29
C LEU A 143 -12.74 -14.09 -7.06
N THR A 144 -12.55 -15.31 -6.52
CA THR A 144 -13.14 -16.53 -7.12
C THR A 144 -14.64 -16.64 -6.87
N ARG A 145 -15.18 -15.91 -5.89
CA ARG A 145 -16.57 -16.02 -5.43
C ARG A 145 -17.43 -14.84 -5.81
N TRP A 146 -16.83 -13.63 -5.89
CA TRP A 146 -17.55 -12.39 -6.14
C TRP A 146 -16.89 -11.50 -7.18
N ALA A 147 -17.71 -10.87 -8.00
CA ALA A 147 -17.29 -9.98 -9.08
C ALA A 147 -16.96 -8.58 -8.53
N ILE A 148 -15.90 -8.48 -7.73
CA ILE A 148 -15.43 -7.21 -7.16
C ILE A 148 -14.65 -6.45 -8.23
N SER A 149 -15.07 -5.23 -8.54
CA SER A 149 -14.38 -4.40 -9.54
C SER A 149 -12.99 -3.95 -9.05
N PRO A 150 -12.02 -3.71 -9.96
CA PRO A 150 -10.68 -3.23 -9.61
C PRO A 150 -10.68 -1.94 -8.79
N ASN A 151 -11.57 -0.99 -9.12
CA ASN A 151 -11.68 0.27 -8.37
C ASN A 151 -12.18 0.05 -6.95
N VAL A 152 -13.10 -0.89 -6.74
CA VAL A 152 -13.60 -1.21 -5.40
C VAL A 152 -12.53 -1.96 -4.59
N ALA A 153 -11.80 -2.89 -5.21
CA ALA A 153 -10.67 -3.55 -4.56
C ALA A 153 -9.59 -2.56 -4.15
N PHE A 154 -9.22 -1.61 -5.02
CA PHE A 154 -8.32 -0.50 -4.71
C PHE A 154 -8.79 0.27 -3.47
N LEU A 155 -10.06 0.67 -3.42
CA LEU A 155 -10.60 1.46 -2.31
C LEU A 155 -10.63 0.67 -1.00
N ILE A 156 -11.09 -0.58 -1.02
CA ILE A 156 -11.20 -1.40 0.20
C ILE A 156 -9.82 -1.74 0.73
N PHE A 157 -8.92 -2.24 -0.12
CA PHE A 157 -7.56 -2.62 0.32
C PHE A 157 -6.73 -1.40 0.70
N GLY A 158 -6.87 -0.29 -0.03
CA GLY A 158 -6.30 1.00 0.33
C GLY A 158 -6.75 1.46 1.72
N PHE A 159 -8.06 1.33 2.01
CA PHE A 159 -8.61 1.67 3.32
C PHE A 159 -8.14 0.70 4.42
N THR A 160 -8.03 -0.60 4.12
CA THR A 160 -7.42 -1.59 5.03
C THR A 160 -6.01 -1.13 5.44
N GLY A 161 -5.18 -0.77 4.47
CA GLY A 161 -3.82 -0.29 4.74
C GLY A 161 -3.80 0.99 5.57
N TYR A 162 -4.65 1.97 5.24
CA TYR A 162 -4.81 3.18 6.07
C TYR A 162 -5.18 2.88 7.54
N LEU A 163 -6.09 1.94 7.78
CA LEU A 163 -6.46 1.54 9.14
C LEU A 163 -5.30 0.86 9.88
N LEU A 164 -4.55 0.00 9.20
CA LEU A 164 -3.40 -0.68 9.80
C LEU A 164 -2.27 0.30 10.12
N GLU A 165 -1.97 1.24 9.22
CA GLU A 165 -1.01 2.31 9.50
C GLU A 165 -1.44 3.18 10.67
N GLY A 166 -2.73 3.52 10.78
CA GLY A 166 -3.24 4.23 11.95
C GLY A 166 -3.12 3.44 13.25
N ALA A 167 -3.26 2.11 13.19
CA ALA A 167 -3.09 1.24 14.35
C ALA A 167 -1.61 1.13 14.79
N PHE A 168 -0.67 1.10 13.84
CA PHE A 168 0.77 1.02 14.15
C PHE A 168 1.40 2.37 14.51
N ALA A 169 1.04 3.44 13.79
CA ALA A 169 1.53 4.80 14.04
C ALA A 169 0.80 5.51 15.20
N GLY A 170 -0.21 4.87 15.79
CA GLY A 170 -0.94 5.36 16.97
C GLY A 170 -1.91 6.52 16.72
N SER A 171 -2.10 6.96 15.46
CA SER A 171 -3.10 7.98 15.12
C SER A 171 -3.64 7.83 13.70
N LEU A 172 -4.95 7.99 13.55
CA LEU A 172 -5.60 8.10 12.24
C LEU A 172 -5.50 9.55 11.76
N ASN A 173 -4.66 9.79 10.76
CA ASN A 173 -4.48 11.12 10.18
C ASN A 173 -5.20 11.24 8.83
N LEU A 174 -6.29 12.02 8.80
CA LEU A 174 -7.09 12.24 7.59
C LEU A 174 -6.31 12.94 6.47
N LEU A 175 -5.27 13.73 6.78
CA LEU A 175 -4.40 14.31 5.75
C LEU A 175 -3.67 13.23 4.94
N GLN A 176 -3.36 12.10 5.57
CA GLN A 176 -2.67 10.99 4.94
C GLN A 176 -3.61 9.91 4.38
N LEU A 177 -4.93 10.07 4.54
CA LEU A 177 -5.92 9.09 4.07
C LEU A 177 -5.72 8.72 2.60
N GLY A 178 -5.68 9.73 1.73
CA GLY A 178 -5.47 9.50 0.30
C GLY A 178 -4.13 8.85 0.01
N PHE A 179 -3.07 9.31 0.67
CA PHE A 179 -1.71 8.77 0.49
C PHE A 179 -1.68 7.27 0.75
N TRP A 180 -2.12 6.83 1.93
CA TRP A 180 -2.12 5.41 2.29
C TRP A 180 -3.07 4.59 1.43
N MET A 181 -4.24 5.13 1.09
CA MET A 181 -5.16 4.45 0.19
C MET A 181 -4.52 4.16 -1.19
N PHE A 182 -3.71 5.07 -1.70
CA PHE A 182 -2.96 4.85 -2.94
C PHE A 182 -1.79 3.88 -2.77
N VAL A 183 -0.99 4.00 -1.70
CA VAL A 183 0.14 3.09 -1.43
C VAL A 183 -0.32 1.63 -1.50
N TYR A 184 -1.30 1.25 -0.68
CA TYR A 184 -1.78 -0.14 -0.64
C TYR A 184 -2.73 -0.47 -1.78
N GLY A 185 -3.63 0.44 -2.14
CA GLY A 185 -4.62 0.18 -3.19
C GLY A 185 -3.99 -0.16 -4.54
N LEU A 186 -2.85 0.48 -4.87
CA LEU A 186 -2.10 0.18 -6.10
C LEU A 186 -1.53 -1.23 -6.14
N MET A 187 -1.19 -1.82 -4.99
CA MET A 187 -0.69 -3.21 -4.92
C MET A 187 -1.71 -4.22 -5.44
N VAL A 188 -3.01 -3.94 -5.32
CA VAL A 188 -4.09 -4.86 -5.74
C VAL A 188 -4.84 -4.41 -6.98
N TYR A 189 -4.84 -3.12 -7.33
CA TYR A 189 -5.63 -2.59 -8.45
C TYR A 189 -5.37 -3.32 -9.77
N LEU A 190 -4.11 -3.36 -10.20
CA LEU A 190 -3.73 -3.95 -11.48
C LEU A 190 -3.85 -5.48 -11.47
N PRO A 191 -3.48 -6.20 -10.39
CA PRO A 191 -3.78 -7.63 -10.27
C PRO A 191 -5.27 -7.96 -10.38
N VAL A 192 -6.16 -7.21 -9.72
CA VAL A 192 -7.63 -7.40 -9.88
C VAL A 192 -8.07 -7.08 -11.30
N TYR A 193 -7.50 -6.06 -11.94
CA TYR A 193 -7.78 -5.74 -13.34
C TYR A 193 -7.44 -6.88 -14.31
N CYS A 194 -6.36 -7.61 -14.00
CA CYS A 194 -5.91 -8.74 -14.81
C CYS A 194 -6.74 -10.01 -14.57
N PHE A 195 -7.45 -10.09 -13.45
CA PHE A 195 -8.28 -11.23 -13.10
C PHE A 195 -9.44 -11.37 -14.08
N PRO A 196 -9.60 -12.53 -14.75
CA PRO A 196 -10.60 -12.68 -15.80
C PRO A 196 -12.02 -12.62 -15.23
N VAL A 197 -12.91 -11.98 -16.01
CA VAL A 197 -14.34 -12.04 -15.76
C VAL A 197 -14.79 -13.48 -16.04
N ARG A 198 -15.35 -14.12 -15.02
CA ARG A 198 -15.84 -15.50 -15.12
C ARG A 198 -17.36 -15.51 -15.15
N GLU A 199 -17.91 -16.35 -16.01
CA GLU A 199 -19.34 -16.63 -16.02
C GLU A 199 -19.77 -17.28 -14.69
N GLY A 200 -20.94 -16.91 -14.18
CA GLY A 200 -21.49 -17.47 -12.94
C GLY A 200 -20.96 -16.88 -11.62
N VAL A 201 -20.01 -15.94 -11.65
CA VAL A 201 -19.56 -15.23 -10.44
C VAL A 201 -20.66 -14.29 -9.94
N LYS A 202 -20.95 -14.34 -8.64
CA LYS A 202 -22.05 -13.57 -8.04
C LYS A 202 -21.65 -12.10 -7.87
N PRO A 203 -22.59 -11.15 -8.03
CA PRO A 203 -22.34 -9.78 -7.64
C PRO A 203 -22.12 -9.70 -6.11
N PRO A 204 -21.16 -8.89 -5.64
CA PRO A 204 -20.94 -8.68 -4.20
C PRO A 204 -22.15 -7.98 -3.55
N LYS A 205 -22.48 -8.41 -2.33
CA LYS A 205 -23.47 -7.77 -1.44
C LYS A 205 -22.74 -6.95 -0.39
N ALA A 206 -23.46 -6.08 0.34
CA ALA A 206 -22.89 -5.23 1.39
C ALA A 206 -22.00 -6.00 2.39
N GLY A 207 -22.47 -7.16 2.88
CA GLY A 207 -21.69 -8.00 3.79
C GLY A 207 -20.39 -8.55 3.19
N HIS A 208 -20.31 -8.73 1.87
CA HIS A 208 -19.06 -9.17 1.22
C HIS A 208 -18.01 -8.06 1.17
N TYR A 209 -18.42 -6.79 1.13
CA TYR A 209 -17.46 -5.67 1.24
C TYR A 209 -16.92 -5.54 2.66
N LEU A 210 -17.77 -5.75 3.68
CA LEU A 210 -17.31 -5.83 5.07
C LEU A 210 -16.36 -7.01 5.27
N LEU A 211 -16.69 -8.17 4.71
CA LEU A 211 -15.79 -9.32 4.72
C LEU A 211 -14.46 -9.01 4.02
N ALA A 212 -14.49 -8.31 2.88
CA ALA A 212 -13.29 -7.92 2.14
C ALA A 212 -12.39 -6.93 2.89
N LEU A 213 -12.95 -6.18 3.85
CA LEU A 213 -12.20 -5.32 4.76
C LEU A 213 -11.55 -6.12 5.91
N ILE A 214 -12.31 -7.02 6.52
CA ILE A 214 -11.93 -7.71 7.78
C ILE A 214 -11.08 -8.96 7.51
N LEU A 215 -11.47 -9.80 6.54
CA LEU A 215 -10.83 -11.10 6.31
C LEU A 215 -9.32 -10.99 6.03
N PRO A 216 -8.83 -10.04 5.21
CA PRO A 216 -7.40 -9.89 5.00
C PRO A 216 -6.64 -9.64 6.31
N ILE A 217 -7.16 -8.78 7.19
CA ILE A 217 -6.57 -8.48 8.50
C ILE A 217 -6.50 -9.76 9.34
N LEU A 218 -7.60 -10.52 9.42
CA LEU A 218 -7.62 -11.78 10.15
C LEU A 218 -6.60 -12.80 9.63
N CYS A 219 -6.39 -12.87 8.32
CA CYS A 219 -5.38 -13.74 7.72
C CYS A 219 -3.94 -13.25 7.97
N ALA A 220 -3.72 -11.94 8.14
CA ALA A 220 -2.43 -11.37 8.45
C ALA A 220 -1.97 -11.64 9.90
N ILE A 221 -2.92 -11.66 10.86
CA ILE A 221 -2.62 -11.78 12.31
C ILE A 221 -1.71 -12.98 12.64
N PRO A 222 -1.98 -14.23 12.18
CA PRO A 222 -1.11 -15.36 12.52
C PRO A 222 0.33 -15.18 12.04
N VAL A 223 0.51 -14.67 10.81
CA VAL A 223 1.85 -14.44 10.26
C VAL A 223 2.54 -13.32 11.01
N GLY A 224 1.85 -12.22 11.30
CA GLY A 224 2.37 -11.13 12.12
C GLY A 224 2.81 -11.59 13.51
N ALA A 225 2.02 -12.45 14.17
CA ALA A 225 2.38 -13.03 15.47
C ALA A 225 3.62 -13.92 15.38
N ILE A 226 3.73 -14.76 14.34
CA ILE A 226 4.93 -15.57 14.11
C ILE A 226 6.16 -14.68 13.86
N MET A 227 6.03 -13.65 13.02
CA MET A 227 7.14 -12.72 12.78
C MET A 227 7.53 -11.96 14.05
N SER A 228 6.59 -11.52 14.89
CA SER A 228 6.90 -10.87 16.17
C SER A 228 7.63 -11.76 17.17
N THR A 229 7.52 -13.09 17.03
CA THR A 229 8.23 -14.05 17.88
C THR A 229 9.59 -14.44 17.31
N LEU A 230 9.69 -14.61 15.99
CA LEU A 230 10.95 -14.95 15.31
C LEU A 230 11.89 -13.75 15.13
N HIS A 231 11.32 -12.55 14.98
CA HIS A 231 12.02 -11.30 14.77
C HIS A 231 11.39 -10.20 15.66
N PRO A 232 11.69 -10.21 16.97
CA PRO A 232 11.01 -9.37 17.97
C PRO A 232 11.42 -7.89 17.93
N ILE A 233 12.25 -7.49 16.95
CA ILE A 233 12.67 -6.11 16.77
C ILE A 233 11.64 -5.43 15.87
N PRO A 234 10.83 -4.48 16.37
CA PRO A 234 9.81 -3.82 15.56
C PRO A 234 10.41 -2.78 14.60
N PHE A 235 11.49 -2.11 15.01
CA PHE A 235 12.25 -1.13 14.25
C PHE A 235 13.74 -1.29 14.56
N HIS A 236 14.60 -1.30 13.55
CA HIS A 236 16.06 -1.34 13.72
C HIS A 236 16.68 0.05 13.96
N PHE A 237 15.83 1.06 14.13
CA PHE A 237 16.22 2.45 14.35
C PHE A 237 15.76 2.94 15.72
N PRO A 238 16.47 3.91 16.33
CA PRO A 238 15.97 4.61 17.51
C PRO A 238 14.66 5.34 17.19
N PRO A 239 13.76 5.53 18.17
CA PRO A 239 12.57 6.35 17.98
C PRO A 239 12.93 7.77 17.51
N ILE A 240 12.15 8.29 16.55
CA ILE A 240 12.29 9.67 16.09
C ILE A 240 11.85 10.60 17.23
N MET A 241 12.77 11.47 17.69
CA MET A 241 12.49 12.39 18.79
C MET A 241 11.65 13.58 18.28
N PRO A 242 10.61 14.05 19.01
CA PRO A 242 9.69 15.09 18.53
C PRO A 242 10.33 16.42 18.12
N ASP A 243 11.49 16.75 18.71
CA ASP A 243 12.20 18.02 18.52
C ASP A 243 13.47 17.89 17.66
N SER A 244 13.63 16.77 16.95
CA SER A 244 14.85 16.41 16.20
C SER A 244 14.75 16.55 14.69
#